data_AF-A0A6J2QNR1-F1
#
_entry.id   AF-A0A6J2QNR1-F1
#
_cell.length_a   1.000
_cell.length_b   1.000
_cell.length_c   1.000
_cell.angle_alpha   90.00
_cell.angle_beta   90.00
_cell.angle_gamma   90.00
#
_symmetry.space_group_name_H-M   'P 1'
#
loop_
_entity.id
_entity.type
_entity.pdbx_description
1 polymer ?
#
loop_
_entity_poly.entity_id
_entity_poly.type
_entity_poly.pdbx_seq_one_letter_code
_entity_poly.pdbx_strand_id
1 'polypeptide(L)'
;MTDSQLCLEALSALSDCSVEPTSGASQLTPQDFVNIVALKEFYKQEGFKELEYPSIGTLSLHELDEQDMYSSPLVLTEGIAGPEQSLRTKLKINPLDFFHPQYDYDFRNIKDGNKTFLRGDEQYIRPCGWNRVALRVTQKYDDGDIWLGTGKDAWPVSYHGQNMDGSLGIILTRGGSLEDEPKFLDAAAAHVITGETRGRGVYSTPDIKMAEKYCKRFKSKVDGKTYKVVLQNRINPEKRVKCQREDIWLVYVPKGCSDVQTRAIVQESIRPYGLLLMQA
;
A
#
# COMPACT_ATOMS: atom_id res chain seq x y z
N MET A 1 0.80 13.53 19.27
CA MET A 1 1.36 13.38 17.91
C MET A 1 2.33 12.23 17.94
N THR A 2 2.33 11.42 16.89
CA THR A 2 3.30 10.32 16.74
C THR A 2 4.69 10.91 16.55
N ASP A 3 5.71 10.23 17.07
CA ASP A 3 7.10 10.60 16.84
C ASP A 3 7.43 10.54 15.34
N SER A 4 8.06 11.59 14.79
CA SER A 4 8.37 11.67 13.36
C SER A 4 9.38 10.60 12.92
N GLN A 5 10.34 10.24 13.79
CA GLN A 5 11.30 9.19 13.49
C GLN A 5 10.63 7.83 13.39
N LEU A 6 9.66 7.54 14.28
CA LEU A 6 8.83 6.33 14.18
C LEU A 6 8.06 6.28 12.85
N CYS A 7 7.54 7.42 12.38
CA CYS A 7 6.86 7.49 11.08
C CYS A 7 7.82 7.22 9.91
N LEU A 8 9.06 7.72 9.95
CA LEU A 8 10.06 7.46 8.91
C LEU A 8 10.53 5.99 8.91
N GLU A 9 10.66 5.38 10.09
CA GLU A 9 10.93 3.94 10.23
C GLU A 9 9.80 3.10 9.61
N ALA A 10 8.55 3.52 9.80
CA ALA A 10 7.40 2.88 9.21
C ALA A 10 7.35 3.03 7.67
N LEU A 11 7.72 4.20 7.13
CA LEU A 11 7.89 4.36 5.69
C LEU A 11 8.99 3.43 5.15
N SER A 12 10.12 3.34 5.85
CA SER A 12 11.24 2.44 5.52
C SER A 12 10.80 0.98 5.50
N ALA A 13 9.97 0.56 6.45
CA ALA A 13 9.45 -0.80 6.52
C ALA A 13 8.54 -1.14 5.34
N LEU A 14 7.68 -0.21 4.90
CA LEU A 14 6.74 -0.47 3.79
C LEU A 14 7.42 -0.46 2.42
N SER A 15 8.39 0.43 2.20
CA SER A 15 9.03 0.60 0.88
C SER A 15 10.32 -0.18 0.70
N ASP A 16 10.80 -0.87 1.74
CA ASP A 16 12.13 -1.50 1.84
C ASP A 16 13.31 -0.55 1.53
N CYS A 17 13.07 0.75 1.60
CA CYS A 17 14.08 1.79 1.45
C CYS A 17 14.62 2.20 2.83
N SER A 18 15.78 2.85 2.85
CA SER A 18 16.28 3.54 4.03
C SER A 18 15.78 4.99 4.02
N VAL A 19 14.69 5.27 4.75
CA VAL A 19 14.12 6.62 4.80
C VAL A 19 14.80 7.46 5.87
N GLU A 20 15.45 8.54 5.45
CA GLU A 20 16.17 9.50 6.28
C GLU A 20 15.44 10.87 6.28
N PRO A 21 15.43 11.60 7.41
CA PRO A 21 14.86 12.94 7.43
C PRO A 21 15.70 13.92 6.62
N THR A 22 15.05 14.91 6.00
CA THR A 22 15.72 16.08 5.41
C THR A 22 14.99 17.38 5.74
N SER A 23 15.73 18.49 5.73
CA SER A 23 15.16 19.85 5.81
C SER A 23 14.79 20.42 4.43
N GLY A 24 15.28 19.81 3.34
CA GLY A 24 14.93 20.17 1.97
C GLY A 24 13.54 19.69 1.55
N ALA A 25 13.23 19.71 0.26
CA ALA A 25 12.02 19.08 -0.25
C ALA A 25 12.15 17.54 -0.18
N SER A 26 11.05 16.85 0.13
CA SER A 26 10.97 15.39 -0.01
C SER A 26 11.29 14.95 -1.43
N GLN A 27 12.09 13.88 -1.56
CA GLN A 27 12.39 13.28 -2.86
C GLN A 27 11.18 12.60 -3.50
N LEU A 28 10.20 12.20 -2.69
CA LEU A 28 8.97 11.57 -3.14
C LEU A 28 7.76 12.25 -2.55
N THR A 29 6.69 12.33 -3.34
CA THR A 29 5.37 12.69 -2.83
C THR A 29 4.74 11.49 -2.13
N PRO A 30 3.69 11.70 -1.31
CA PRO A 30 2.90 10.58 -0.79
C PRO A 30 2.38 9.66 -1.91
N GLN A 31 1.98 10.21 -3.07
CA GLN A 31 1.49 9.42 -4.19
C GLN A 31 2.59 8.52 -4.77
N ASP A 32 3.81 9.04 -4.95
CA ASP A 32 4.94 8.23 -5.41
C ASP A 32 5.25 7.09 -4.43
N PHE A 33 5.12 7.35 -3.13
CA PHE A 33 5.30 6.34 -2.10
C PHE A 33 4.27 5.20 -2.23
N VAL A 34 3.01 5.52 -2.53
CA VAL A 34 2.00 4.47 -2.81
C VAL A 34 2.30 3.72 -4.07
N ASN A 35 2.82 4.37 -5.12
CA ASN A 35 3.23 3.65 -6.32
C ASN A 35 4.32 2.63 -5.98
N ILE A 36 5.32 2.99 -5.18
CA ILE A 36 6.36 2.07 -4.73
C ILE A 36 5.76 0.88 -3.97
N VAL A 37 4.93 1.15 -2.95
CA VAL A 37 4.41 0.09 -2.07
C VAL A 37 3.40 -0.80 -2.81
N ALA A 38 2.44 -0.19 -3.51
CA ALA A 38 1.28 -0.89 -4.04
C ALA A 38 1.56 -1.61 -5.37
N LEU A 39 2.52 -1.11 -6.18
CA LEU A 39 2.93 -1.79 -7.41
C LEU A 39 4.05 -2.79 -7.22
N LYS A 40 4.67 -2.87 -6.03
CA LYS A 40 5.80 -3.77 -5.77
C LYS A 40 5.49 -5.21 -6.19
N GLU A 41 4.41 -5.77 -5.67
CA GLU A 41 4.01 -7.16 -5.94
C GLU A 41 3.56 -7.36 -7.39
N PHE A 42 2.92 -6.35 -7.99
CA PHE A 42 2.58 -6.37 -9.42
C PHE A 42 3.84 -6.47 -10.30
N TYR A 43 4.83 -5.60 -10.07
CA TYR A 43 6.06 -5.60 -10.88
C TYR A 43 6.88 -6.87 -10.68
N LYS A 44 6.93 -7.42 -9.46
CA LYS A 44 7.54 -8.74 -9.21
C LYS A 44 6.87 -9.83 -10.05
N GLN A 45 5.54 -9.85 -10.11
CA GLN A 45 4.77 -10.82 -10.91
C GLN A 45 5.03 -10.67 -12.41
N GLU A 46 5.23 -9.44 -12.88
CA GLU A 46 5.61 -9.15 -14.27
C GLU A 46 7.11 -9.44 -14.56
N GLY A 47 7.85 -9.94 -13.58
CA GLY A 47 9.25 -10.36 -13.73
C GLY A 47 10.28 -9.23 -13.62
N PHE A 48 9.88 -8.04 -13.17
CA PHE A 48 10.81 -6.94 -12.93
C PHE A 48 11.68 -7.24 -11.71
N LYS A 49 12.97 -6.90 -11.81
CA LYS A 49 13.94 -6.97 -10.71
C LYS A 49 14.26 -5.61 -10.13
N GLU A 50 14.17 -4.58 -10.97
CA GLU A 50 14.54 -3.22 -10.66
C GLU A 50 13.52 -2.27 -11.29
N LEU A 51 13.30 -1.13 -10.66
CA LEU A 51 12.44 -0.06 -11.15
C LEU A 51 13.19 1.26 -11.14
N GLU A 52 13.06 2.01 -12.23
CA GLU A 52 13.64 3.34 -12.33
C GLU A 52 12.67 4.40 -11.82
N TYR A 53 13.17 5.26 -10.94
CA TYR A 53 12.46 6.42 -10.43
C TYR A 53 13.32 7.67 -10.67
N PRO A 54 12.80 8.71 -11.34
CA PRO A 54 13.57 9.94 -11.59
C PRO A 54 14.15 10.59 -10.33
N SER A 55 13.49 10.41 -9.19
CA SER A 55 13.82 11.04 -7.91
C SER A 55 14.83 10.28 -7.04
N ILE A 56 14.84 8.94 -7.13
CA ILE A 56 15.65 8.07 -6.26
C ILE A 56 16.56 7.11 -7.02
N GLY A 57 16.52 7.11 -8.34
CA GLY A 57 17.26 6.19 -9.21
C GLY A 57 16.65 4.78 -9.22
N THR A 58 17.51 3.77 -9.27
CA THR A 58 17.13 2.36 -9.35
C THR A 58 16.68 1.84 -7.97
N LEU A 59 15.47 1.28 -7.92
CA LEU A 59 14.91 0.57 -6.78
C LEU A 59 14.93 -0.93 -7.06
N SER A 60 15.62 -1.70 -6.22
CA SER A 60 15.61 -3.16 -6.27
C SER A 60 14.30 -3.72 -5.69
N LEU A 61 13.71 -4.70 -6.38
CA LEU A 61 12.52 -5.44 -5.94
C LEU A 61 12.86 -6.76 -5.22
N HIS A 62 14.16 -7.09 -5.06
CA HIS A 62 14.60 -8.31 -4.39
C HIS A 62 14.26 -8.31 -2.90
N GLU A 63 13.80 -9.46 -2.40
CA GLU A 63 13.62 -9.67 -0.96
C GLU A 63 14.98 -9.96 -0.32
N LEU A 64 15.36 -9.15 0.66
CA LEU A 64 16.47 -9.49 1.57
C LEU A 64 16.02 -10.48 2.66
N ASP A 65 14.72 -10.84 2.73
CA ASP A 65 14.10 -11.51 3.88
C ASP A 65 13.69 -13.00 3.66
N GLU A 66 13.90 -13.60 2.48
CA GLU A 66 13.50 -15.02 2.28
C GLU A 66 14.37 -16.05 3.04
N GLN A 67 15.39 -15.62 3.79
CA GLN A 67 16.32 -16.55 4.43
C GLN A 67 15.93 -17.00 5.85
N ASP A 68 14.90 -16.41 6.49
CA ASP A 68 14.71 -16.58 7.94
C ASP A 68 13.32 -17.01 8.44
N MET A 69 12.43 -17.51 7.59
CA MET A 69 11.15 -18.10 8.04
C MET A 69 11.05 -19.63 7.96
N TYR A 70 11.97 -20.31 7.27
CA TYR A 70 12.00 -21.78 7.16
C TYR A 70 13.34 -22.42 7.54
N SER A 71 14.29 -21.66 8.07
CA SER A 71 15.56 -22.19 8.55
C SER A 71 15.38 -22.75 9.98
N SER A 72 15.50 -24.07 10.11
CA SER A 72 15.61 -24.78 11.40
C SER A 72 16.65 -24.12 12.32
N PRO A 73 16.50 -24.18 13.66
CA PRO A 73 17.33 -23.42 14.58
C PRO A 73 18.79 -23.89 14.51
N LEU A 74 19.66 -23.07 13.93
CA LEU A 74 21.10 -23.27 13.98
C LEU A 74 21.68 -22.56 15.20
N VAL A 75 22.10 -23.41 16.14
CA VAL A 75 23.10 -23.28 17.20
C VAL A 75 23.87 -21.94 17.24
N LEU A 76 23.89 -21.37 18.45
CA LEU A 76 24.72 -20.25 18.90
C LEU A 76 26.17 -20.32 18.37
N THR A 77 26.54 -19.38 17.50
CA THR A 77 27.92 -18.92 17.37
C THR A 77 27.96 -17.40 17.40
N GLU A 78 28.86 -16.90 18.26
CA GLU A 78 29.07 -15.50 18.56
C GLU A 78 29.59 -14.71 17.36
N GLY A 79 29.07 -13.49 17.20
CA GLY A 79 29.79 -12.35 16.66
C GLY A 79 30.12 -12.36 15.16
N ILE A 80 29.23 -11.79 14.35
CA ILE A 80 29.59 -10.89 13.24
C ILE A 80 28.51 -9.80 13.18
N ALA A 81 28.91 -8.53 13.29
CA ALA A 81 28.07 -7.40 12.96
C ALA A 81 27.74 -7.47 11.45
N GLY A 82 26.46 -7.64 11.12
CA GLY A 82 26.00 -7.97 9.76
C GLY A 82 26.16 -6.82 8.74
N PRO A 83 26.30 -7.15 7.44
CA PRO A 83 26.41 -6.18 6.34
C PRO A 83 25.04 -5.60 5.87
N GLU A 84 24.01 -5.63 6.72
CA GLU A 84 22.59 -5.50 6.30
C GLU A 84 22.11 -4.08 5.93
N GLN A 85 22.87 -3.03 6.23
CA GLN A 85 22.43 -1.64 5.99
C GLN A 85 22.96 -1.03 4.68
N SER A 86 23.92 -1.65 3.99
CA SER A 86 24.65 -0.99 2.88
C SER A 86 23.98 -1.06 1.50
N LEU A 87 22.89 -1.83 1.33
CA LEU A 87 22.28 -2.09 0.01
C LEU A 87 20.90 -1.47 -0.22
N ARG A 88 20.26 -0.87 0.80
CA ARG A 88 18.92 -0.27 0.63
C ARG A 88 19.02 1.10 -0.05
N THR A 89 18.16 1.35 -1.04
CA THR A 89 18.01 2.67 -1.66
C THR A 89 17.68 3.69 -0.58
N LYS A 90 18.46 4.77 -0.52
CA LYS A 90 18.26 5.85 0.45
C LYS A 90 17.21 6.83 -0.06
N LEU A 91 16.21 7.11 0.77
CA LEU A 91 15.15 8.06 0.48
C LEU A 91 15.18 9.19 1.51
N LYS A 92 15.20 10.45 1.06
CA LYS A 92 15.11 11.61 1.93
C LYS A 92 13.70 12.19 1.92
N ILE A 93 13.07 12.20 3.09
CA ILE A 93 11.72 12.75 3.30
C ILE A 93 11.80 13.90 4.30
N ASN A 94 11.16 15.01 3.98
CA ASN A 94 10.93 16.08 4.92
C ASN A 94 9.62 15.84 5.68
N PRO A 95 9.66 15.57 6.99
CA PRO A 95 8.44 15.25 7.73
C PRO A 95 7.37 16.36 7.66
N LEU A 96 7.76 17.62 7.49
CA LEU A 96 6.84 18.75 7.45
C LEU A 96 6.05 18.84 6.14
N ASP A 97 6.65 18.41 5.02
CA ASP A 97 6.01 18.43 3.70
C ASP A 97 5.29 17.10 3.38
N PHE A 98 5.69 16.00 4.03
CA PHE A 98 5.16 14.68 3.75
C PHE A 98 4.01 14.29 4.69
N PHE A 99 4.11 14.65 5.97
CA PHE A 99 3.07 14.39 6.96
C PHE A 99 2.21 15.63 7.21
N HIS A 100 0.99 15.39 7.71
CA HIS A 100 0.03 16.43 8.01
C HIS A 100 -0.54 16.30 9.44
N PRO A 101 0.26 16.57 10.49
CA PRO A 101 -0.07 16.21 11.87
C PRO A 101 -1.41 16.75 12.41
N GLN A 102 -1.89 17.88 11.88
CA GLN A 102 -3.20 18.44 12.27
C GLN A 102 -4.38 17.52 11.93
N TYR A 103 -4.19 16.58 11.01
CA TYR A 103 -5.18 15.58 10.61
C TYR A 103 -4.86 14.19 11.17
N ASP A 104 -3.85 14.04 12.04
CA ASP A 104 -3.62 12.78 12.75
C ASP A 104 -4.87 12.39 13.54
N TYR A 105 -5.07 11.09 13.71
CA TYR A 105 -6.21 10.60 14.49
C TYR A 105 -5.88 9.31 15.22
N ASP A 106 -6.10 9.32 16.54
CA ASP A 106 -5.82 8.21 17.43
C ASP A 106 -7.05 7.31 17.57
N PHE A 107 -7.03 6.14 16.92
CA PHE A 107 -8.08 5.13 17.06
C PHE A 107 -7.77 4.06 18.11
N ARG A 108 -6.66 4.14 18.86
CA ARG A 108 -6.19 3.06 19.76
C ARG A 108 -7.22 2.70 20.83
N ASN A 109 -7.90 3.70 21.37
CA ASN A 109 -8.89 3.53 22.44
C ASN A 109 -10.33 3.62 21.93
N ILE A 110 -10.54 3.58 20.61
CA ILE A 110 -11.87 3.71 20.00
C ILE A 110 -12.51 2.34 19.81
N LYS A 111 -13.80 2.25 20.14
CA LYS A 111 -14.65 1.10 19.87
C LYS A 111 -15.92 1.60 19.19
N ASP A 112 -16.14 1.17 17.96
CA ASP A 112 -17.29 1.63 17.16
C ASP A 112 -18.59 0.94 17.58
N GLY A 113 -18.50 -0.27 18.15
CA GLY A 113 -19.68 -1.06 18.49
C GLY A 113 -20.52 -1.31 17.24
N ASN A 114 -21.79 -0.91 17.29
CA ASN A 114 -22.74 -1.06 16.19
C ASN A 114 -22.83 0.20 15.30
N LYS A 115 -21.92 1.17 15.44
CA LYS A 115 -21.93 2.39 14.61
C LYS A 115 -21.40 2.08 13.22
N THR A 116 -22.15 2.51 12.21
CA THR A 116 -21.72 2.45 10.80
C THR A 116 -21.22 3.82 10.37
N PHE A 117 -20.07 3.83 9.69
CA PHE A 117 -19.49 5.03 9.08
C PHE A 117 -19.49 4.86 7.57
N LEU A 118 -19.70 5.94 6.83
CA LEU A 118 -19.68 5.94 5.37
C LEU A 118 -18.61 6.90 4.84
N ARG A 119 -18.03 6.53 3.70
CA ARG A 119 -17.15 7.36 2.89
C ARG A 119 -17.38 7.00 1.42
N GLY A 120 -17.77 7.97 0.59
CA GLY A 120 -18.08 7.68 -0.81
C GLY A 120 -19.24 6.71 -0.98
N ASP A 121 -20.29 6.88 -0.15
CA ASP A 121 -21.47 6.01 -0.08
C ASP A 121 -21.18 4.52 0.26
N GLU A 122 -19.96 4.21 0.71
CA GLU A 122 -19.55 2.86 1.08
C GLU A 122 -19.14 2.77 2.56
N GLN A 123 -19.32 1.57 3.13
CA GLN A 123 -19.00 1.31 4.52
C GLN A 123 -17.51 1.53 4.78
N TYR A 124 -17.22 2.42 5.73
CA TYR A 124 -15.89 2.69 6.24
C TYR A 124 -15.69 1.95 7.56
N ILE A 125 -14.99 0.83 7.50
CA ILE A 125 -14.52 0.11 8.70
C ILE A 125 -13.35 0.91 9.27
N ARG A 126 -13.60 1.74 10.29
CA ARG A 126 -12.55 2.59 10.90
C ARG A 126 -11.46 1.71 11.51
N PRO A 127 -10.18 2.11 11.44
CA PRO A 127 -9.06 1.30 11.92
C PRO A 127 -8.96 1.38 13.46
N CYS A 128 -10.00 0.95 14.17
CA CYS A 128 -10.04 0.88 15.63
C CYS A 128 -8.86 0.03 16.15
N GLY A 129 -8.15 0.54 17.16
CA GLY A 129 -6.91 -0.06 17.67
C GLY A 129 -5.63 0.51 17.02
N TRP A 130 -5.75 1.23 15.90
CA TRP A 130 -4.61 1.82 15.20
C TRP A 130 -4.44 3.30 15.52
N ASN A 131 -3.24 3.82 15.31
CA ASN A 131 -2.97 5.25 15.32
C ASN A 131 -2.68 5.71 13.89
N ARG A 132 -3.47 6.66 13.38
CA ARG A 132 -3.34 7.17 12.02
C ARG A 132 -2.49 8.43 12.00
N VAL A 133 -1.39 8.37 11.28
CA VAL A 133 -0.56 9.52 10.90
C VAL A 133 -1.04 10.00 9.53
N ALA A 134 -1.46 11.25 9.42
CA ALA A 134 -1.98 11.78 8.16
C ALA A 134 -0.84 12.14 7.19
N LEU A 135 -1.07 11.87 5.91
CA LEU A 135 -0.19 12.26 4.82
C LEU A 135 -0.63 13.62 4.26
N ARG A 136 0.30 14.45 3.80
CA ARG A 136 0.01 15.77 3.23
C ARG A 136 -0.39 15.64 1.76
N VAL A 137 -1.70 15.56 1.53
CA VAL A 137 -2.29 15.25 0.22
C VAL A 137 -3.31 16.27 -0.29
N THR A 138 -3.57 17.32 0.50
CA THR A 138 -4.44 18.44 0.10
C THR A 138 -3.79 19.24 -1.03
N GLN A 139 -4.58 19.59 -2.04
CA GLN A 139 -4.13 20.36 -3.22
C GLN A 139 -2.99 19.68 -3.99
N LYS A 140 -2.95 18.34 -3.97
CA LYS A 140 -1.95 17.53 -4.69
C LYS A 140 -2.48 16.87 -5.96
N TYR A 141 -3.78 16.98 -6.23
CA TYR A 141 -4.43 16.38 -7.39
C TYR A 141 -5.23 17.44 -8.15
N ASP A 142 -5.24 17.34 -9.48
CA ASP A 142 -5.83 18.34 -10.37
C ASP A 142 -7.35 18.46 -10.23
N ASP A 143 -8.01 17.39 -9.81
CA ASP A 143 -9.45 17.33 -9.53
C ASP A 143 -9.83 17.80 -8.11
N GLY A 144 -8.87 18.36 -7.38
CA GLY A 144 -9.07 18.94 -6.05
C GLY A 144 -9.17 17.91 -4.94
N ASP A 145 -9.80 18.30 -3.82
CA ASP A 145 -9.80 17.55 -2.57
C ASP A 145 -11.15 16.86 -2.24
N ILE A 146 -12.09 16.84 -3.19
CA ILE A 146 -13.44 16.27 -2.99
C ILE A 146 -13.36 14.78 -2.60
N TRP A 147 -12.41 14.04 -3.17
CA TRP A 147 -12.14 12.63 -2.88
C TRP A 147 -11.85 12.34 -1.40
N LEU A 148 -11.33 13.31 -0.62
CA LEU A 148 -11.08 13.18 0.82
C LEU A 148 -12.33 13.33 1.69
N GLY A 149 -13.43 13.78 1.10
CA GLY A 149 -14.67 14.11 1.79
C GLY A 149 -15.33 12.93 2.50
N THR A 150 -16.53 13.22 3.01
CA THR A 150 -17.38 12.24 3.70
C THR A 150 -18.69 11.95 2.97
N GLY A 151 -19.03 12.77 1.97
CA GLY A 151 -20.25 12.65 1.17
C GLY A 151 -20.15 11.61 0.05
N LYS A 152 -21.13 11.66 -0.85
CA LYS A 152 -21.28 10.72 -1.98
C LYS A 152 -20.21 10.89 -3.05
N ASP A 153 -19.74 12.13 -3.25
CA ASP A 153 -18.70 12.44 -4.23
C ASP A 153 -17.27 12.11 -3.73
N ALA A 154 -17.15 11.68 -2.47
CA ALA A 154 -15.88 11.28 -1.91
C ALA A 154 -15.50 9.87 -2.38
N TRP A 155 -14.22 9.54 -2.29
CA TRP A 155 -13.75 8.20 -2.61
C TRP A 155 -13.87 7.28 -1.39
N PRO A 156 -14.30 6.02 -1.55
CA PRO A 156 -14.28 5.01 -0.49
C PRO A 156 -12.89 4.79 0.09
N VAL A 157 -12.84 4.33 1.33
CA VAL A 157 -11.58 4.03 2.01
C VAL A 157 -11.14 2.62 1.65
N SER A 158 -9.86 2.45 1.32
CA SER A 158 -9.21 1.15 1.20
C SER A 158 -7.92 1.11 1.99
N TYR A 159 -7.47 -0.10 2.29
CA TYR A 159 -6.26 -0.42 3.01
C TYR A 159 -5.37 -1.30 2.15
N HIS A 160 -4.06 -1.09 2.29
CA HIS A 160 -3.05 -1.86 1.58
C HIS A 160 -1.96 -2.31 2.57
N GLY A 161 -1.87 -3.62 2.77
CA GLY A 161 -0.73 -4.27 3.43
C GLY A 161 0.37 -4.56 2.40
N GLN A 162 1.63 -4.61 2.84
CA GLN A 162 2.79 -4.77 1.95
C GLN A 162 2.72 -6.03 1.07
N ASN A 163 2.22 -7.14 1.62
CA ASN A 163 2.18 -8.43 0.92
C ASN A 163 0.78 -8.74 0.35
N MET A 164 0.01 -7.70 -0.01
CA MET A 164 -1.26 -7.89 -0.70
C MET A 164 -1.02 -8.10 -2.20
N ASP A 165 -1.01 -9.37 -2.62
CA ASP A 165 -0.68 -9.78 -3.98
C ASP A 165 -1.85 -10.46 -4.71
N GLY A 166 -1.58 -10.94 -5.93
CA GLY A 166 -2.56 -11.63 -6.77
C GLY A 166 -3.08 -12.95 -6.18
N SER A 167 -2.39 -13.54 -5.19
CA SER A 167 -2.90 -14.73 -4.48
C SER A 167 -4.21 -14.45 -3.71
N LEU A 168 -4.49 -13.17 -3.42
CA LEU A 168 -5.71 -12.73 -2.77
C LEU A 168 -6.90 -12.62 -3.72
N GLY A 169 -6.61 -12.39 -5.00
CA GLY A 169 -7.58 -12.10 -6.04
C GLY A 169 -7.76 -13.26 -6.99
N ILE A 170 -8.38 -14.35 -6.53
CA ILE A 170 -9.00 -15.30 -7.47
C ILE A 170 -10.12 -14.53 -8.19
N ILE A 171 -9.89 -14.16 -9.45
CA ILE A 171 -10.89 -13.62 -10.36
C ILE A 171 -11.44 -14.79 -11.17
N LEU A 172 -12.63 -15.25 -10.81
CA LEU A 172 -13.36 -16.24 -11.60
C LEU A 172 -14.86 -15.92 -11.68
N THR A 173 -15.25 -14.67 -11.94
CA THR A 173 -16.67 -14.34 -12.10
C THR A 173 -17.23 -14.85 -13.42
N ARG A 174 -17.78 -16.07 -13.44
CA ARG A 174 -18.93 -16.42 -14.29
C ARG A 174 -20.12 -15.57 -13.80
N GLY A 175 -20.38 -14.44 -14.44
CA GLY A 175 -21.56 -13.64 -14.06
C GLY A 175 -21.67 -12.22 -14.61
N GLY A 176 -20.73 -11.72 -15.42
CA GLY A 176 -20.91 -10.46 -16.15
C GLY A 176 -21.51 -10.70 -17.53
N SER A 177 -22.50 -9.89 -17.94
CA SER A 177 -22.98 -9.87 -19.32
C SER A 177 -21.84 -9.50 -20.27
N LEU A 178 -21.74 -10.22 -21.40
CA LEU A 178 -20.68 -10.13 -22.42
C LEU A 178 -20.59 -8.76 -23.14
N GLU A 179 -21.39 -7.78 -22.73
CA GLU A 179 -21.54 -6.48 -23.38
C GLU A 179 -20.68 -5.39 -22.70
N ASP A 180 -20.19 -5.61 -21.47
CA ASP A 180 -19.34 -4.66 -20.75
C ASP A 180 -17.84 -4.85 -21.10
N GLU A 181 -17.45 -4.19 -22.19
CA GLU A 181 -16.09 -3.85 -22.65
C GLU A 181 -15.03 -4.96 -22.93
N PRO A 182 -14.11 -4.73 -23.91
CA PRO A 182 -12.98 -5.61 -24.23
C PRO A 182 -12.04 -5.96 -23.06
N LYS A 183 -12.08 -5.19 -21.95
CA LYS A 183 -11.20 -5.34 -20.78
C LYS A 183 -11.45 -6.63 -19.99
N PHE A 184 -12.67 -7.15 -20.01
CA PHE A 184 -13.03 -8.40 -19.33
C PHE A 184 -12.49 -9.63 -20.07
N LEU A 185 -12.40 -9.54 -21.40
CA LEU A 185 -11.93 -10.65 -22.25
C LEU A 185 -10.46 -10.97 -22.01
N ASP A 186 -9.60 -9.99 -21.68
CA ASP A 186 -8.18 -10.25 -21.44
C ASP A 186 -7.89 -10.99 -20.13
N ALA A 187 -8.64 -10.70 -19.05
CA ALA A 187 -8.52 -11.40 -17.77
C ALA A 187 -9.10 -12.83 -17.86
N ALA A 188 -10.25 -12.98 -18.54
CA ALA A 188 -10.85 -14.29 -18.78
C ALA A 188 -10.03 -15.13 -19.78
N ALA A 189 -9.47 -14.52 -20.83
CA ALA A 189 -8.61 -15.19 -21.80
C ALA A 189 -7.25 -15.56 -21.18
N ALA A 190 -6.68 -14.73 -20.30
CA ALA A 190 -5.49 -15.11 -19.53
C ALA A 190 -5.78 -16.38 -18.71
N HIS A 191 -6.91 -16.44 -17.99
CA HIS A 191 -7.29 -17.63 -17.24
C HIS A 191 -7.41 -18.90 -18.11
N VAL A 192 -7.99 -18.78 -19.31
CA VAL A 192 -8.18 -19.91 -20.25
C VAL A 192 -6.86 -20.36 -20.90
N ILE A 193 -5.90 -19.45 -21.10
CA ILE A 193 -4.63 -19.73 -21.80
C ILE A 193 -3.50 -20.10 -20.83
N THR A 194 -3.42 -19.47 -19.65
CA THR A 194 -2.28 -19.60 -18.71
C THR A 194 -2.64 -20.33 -17.41
N GLY A 195 -3.94 -20.57 -17.13
CA GLY A 195 -4.39 -21.15 -15.86
C GLY A 195 -4.29 -20.18 -14.67
N GLU A 196 -3.92 -18.92 -14.92
CA GLU A 196 -3.79 -17.90 -13.88
C GLU A 196 -5.18 -17.47 -13.40
N THR A 197 -5.47 -17.71 -12.13
CA THR A 197 -6.70 -17.21 -11.47
C THR A 197 -6.55 -15.79 -10.94
N ARG A 198 -5.35 -15.20 -11.08
CA ARG A 198 -4.97 -13.94 -10.45
C ARG A 198 -5.27 -12.77 -11.39
N GLY A 199 -5.97 -11.77 -10.88
CA GLY A 199 -6.12 -10.50 -11.60
C GLY A 199 -4.80 -9.76 -11.75
N ARG A 200 -4.59 -9.11 -12.90
CA ARG A 200 -3.39 -8.31 -13.17
C ARG A 200 -3.55 -6.89 -12.62
N GLY A 201 -2.81 -6.54 -11.58
CA GLY A 201 -2.76 -5.16 -11.06
C GLY A 201 -2.61 -5.06 -9.54
N VAL A 202 -3.13 -3.97 -8.97
CA VAL A 202 -2.92 -3.60 -7.56
C VAL A 202 -4.14 -3.94 -6.70
N TYR A 203 -3.89 -4.62 -5.58
CA TYR A 203 -4.93 -5.06 -4.66
C TYR A 203 -5.05 -4.16 -3.43
N SER A 204 -6.28 -3.96 -2.97
CA SER A 204 -6.57 -3.29 -1.69
C SER A 204 -7.86 -3.85 -1.09
N THR A 205 -8.17 -3.49 0.16
CA THR A 205 -9.35 -4.00 0.88
C THR A 205 -10.04 -2.90 1.66
N PRO A 206 -11.39 -2.87 1.75
CA PRO A 206 -12.09 -2.00 2.71
C PRO A 206 -11.99 -2.50 4.16
N ASP A 207 -11.51 -3.71 4.43
CA ASP A 207 -11.39 -4.29 5.76
C ASP A 207 -9.96 -4.17 6.32
N ILE A 208 -9.80 -3.36 7.36
CA ILE A 208 -8.52 -3.20 8.07
C ILE A 208 -8.01 -4.52 8.66
N LYS A 209 -8.89 -5.43 9.11
CA LYS A 209 -8.48 -6.73 9.66
C LYS A 209 -7.93 -7.65 8.57
N MET A 210 -8.46 -7.53 7.36
CA MET A 210 -7.91 -8.20 6.19
C MET A 210 -6.53 -7.65 5.86
N ALA A 211 -6.36 -6.32 5.80
CA ALA A 211 -5.06 -5.69 5.55
C ALA A 211 -4.02 -6.02 6.62
N GLU A 212 -4.43 -6.14 7.88
CA GLU A 212 -3.55 -6.52 9.00
C GLU A 212 -2.88 -7.87 8.80
N LYS A 213 -3.54 -8.84 8.13
CA LYS A 213 -2.95 -10.16 7.85
C LYS A 213 -1.75 -10.09 6.91
N TYR A 214 -1.66 -9.03 6.11
CA TYR A 214 -0.62 -8.81 5.10
C TYR A 214 0.25 -7.58 5.41
N CYS A 215 0.16 -7.07 6.64
CA CYS A 215 0.94 -5.90 7.07
C CYS A 215 2.41 -6.27 7.32
N LYS A 216 3.30 -5.28 7.18
CA LYS A 216 4.69 -5.42 7.62
C LYS A 216 4.77 -5.17 9.12
N ARG A 217 5.72 -5.86 9.76
CA ARG A 217 6.14 -5.60 11.14
C ARG A 217 7.55 -5.05 11.15
N PHE A 218 7.83 -4.11 12.03
CA PHE A 218 9.18 -3.60 12.25
C PHE A 218 9.40 -3.28 13.73
N LYS A 219 10.65 -3.39 14.19
CA LYS A 219 11.05 -2.99 15.54
C LYS A 219 11.57 -1.55 15.50
N SER A 220 10.95 -0.65 16.23
CA SER A 220 11.33 0.75 16.27
C SER A 220 12.61 0.95 17.07
N LYS A 221 13.50 1.84 16.59
CA LYS A 221 14.68 2.25 17.35
C LYS A 221 14.37 3.37 18.34
N VAL A 222 13.21 4.02 18.18
CA VAL A 222 12.76 5.12 19.05
C VAL A 222 12.43 4.63 20.45
N ASP A 223 11.63 3.56 20.55
CA ASP A 223 11.17 3.02 21.83
C ASP A 223 11.41 1.51 22.02
N GLY A 224 12.06 0.87 21.05
CA GLY A 224 12.41 -0.56 21.10
C GLY A 224 11.23 -1.51 20.86
N LYS A 225 10.02 -1.01 20.59
CA LYS A 225 8.82 -1.83 20.43
C LYS A 225 8.59 -2.25 18.99
N THR A 226 7.79 -3.31 18.83
CA THR A 226 7.38 -3.80 17.51
C THR A 226 6.07 -3.14 17.10
N TYR A 227 6.00 -2.71 15.84
CA TYR A 227 4.83 -2.09 15.24
C TYR A 227 4.40 -2.84 13.99
N LYS A 228 3.09 -2.90 13.76
CA LYS A 228 2.47 -3.20 12.48
C LYS A 228 2.23 -1.91 11.72
N VAL A 229 2.40 -1.95 10.40
CA VAL A 229 2.16 -0.80 9.53
C VAL A 229 1.28 -1.16 8.34
N VAL A 230 0.26 -0.33 8.09
CA VAL A 230 -0.66 -0.45 6.95
C VAL A 230 -0.83 0.91 6.30
N LEU A 231 -0.88 0.93 4.97
CA LEU A 231 -1.18 2.13 4.20
C LEU A 231 -2.70 2.30 4.09
N GLN A 232 -3.18 3.50 4.41
CA GLN A 232 -4.57 3.89 4.27
C GLN A 232 -4.76 4.80 3.07
N ASN A 233 -5.65 4.36 2.18
CA ASN A 233 -5.89 4.96 0.89
C ASN A 233 -7.37 5.34 0.71
N ARG A 234 -7.61 6.16 -0.31
CA ARG A 234 -8.91 6.27 -0.97
C ARG A 234 -8.81 5.63 -2.34
N ILE A 235 -9.88 4.97 -2.77
CA ILE A 235 -9.96 4.31 -4.07
C ILE A 235 -11.05 4.92 -4.92
N ASN A 236 -10.75 5.17 -6.19
CA ASN A 236 -11.73 5.64 -7.15
C ASN A 236 -12.75 4.51 -7.42
N PRO A 237 -14.05 4.71 -7.11
CA PRO A 237 -15.06 3.67 -7.32
C PRO A 237 -15.24 3.28 -8.79
N GLU A 238 -14.96 4.19 -9.73
CA GLU A 238 -15.13 3.94 -11.17
C GLU A 238 -13.97 3.15 -11.78
N LYS A 239 -12.80 3.11 -11.12
CA LYS A 239 -11.59 2.46 -11.65
C LYS A 239 -11.23 1.15 -10.97
N ARG A 240 -12.00 0.75 -9.95
CA ARG A 240 -11.79 -0.52 -9.25
C ARG A 240 -12.70 -1.62 -9.76
N VAL A 241 -12.21 -2.84 -9.68
CA VAL A 241 -12.95 -4.08 -9.95
C VAL A 241 -13.17 -4.79 -8.63
N LYS A 242 -14.41 -5.24 -8.37
CA LYS A 242 -14.71 -6.11 -7.24
C LYS A 242 -14.26 -7.53 -7.56
N CYS A 243 -13.46 -8.13 -6.69
CA CYS A 243 -13.04 -9.53 -6.83
C CYS A 243 -14.14 -10.48 -6.31
N GLN A 244 -14.00 -11.78 -6.60
CA GLN A 244 -14.91 -12.80 -6.03
C GLN A 244 -14.78 -12.91 -4.52
N ARG A 245 -13.56 -12.81 -4.02
CA ARG A 245 -13.32 -12.72 -2.60
C ARG A 245 -13.92 -11.40 -2.13
N GLU A 246 -14.91 -11.50 -1.26
CA GLU A 246 -15.49 -10.36 -0.59
C GLU A 246 -14.39 -9.51 0.06
N ASP A 247 -14.60 -8.21 0.05
CA ASP A 247 -13.66 -7.24 0.63
C ASP A 247 -12.27 -7.22 -0.01
N ILE A 248 -12.14 -7.60 -1.29
CA ILE A 248 -10.93 -7.34 -2.09
C ILE A 248 -11.30 -6.57 -3.35
N TRP A 249 -10.55 -5.49 -3.59
CA TRP A 249 -10.66 -4.63 -4.75
C TRP A 249 -9.37 -4.65 -5.55
N LEU A 250 -9.51 -4.70 -6.87
CA LEU A 250 -8.41 -4.67 -7.82
C LEU A 250 -8.47 -3.38 -8.64
N VAL A 251 -7.34 -2.69 -8.74
CA VAL A 251 -7.08 -1.75 -9.84
C VAL A 251 -6.40 -2.52 -10.95
N TYR A 252 -7.13 -2.78 -12.02
CA TYR A 252 -6.64 -3.57 -13.14
C TYR A 252 -5.63 -2.79 -13.97
N VAL A 253 -4.51 -3.43 -14.29
CA VAL A 253 -3.51 -2.89 -15.22
C VAL A 253 -3.60 -3.68 -16.53
N PRO A 254 -3.95 -3.06 -17.67
CA PRO A 254 -4.01 -3.73 -18.97
C PRO A 254 -2.64 -4.23 -19.46
N LYS A 255 -2.65 -5.33 -20.23
CA LYS A 255 -1.44 -5.84 -20.88
C LYS A 255 -0.84 -4.80 -21.82
N GLY A 256 0.49 -4.78 -21.92
CA GLY A 256 1.21 -3.85 -22.79
C GLY A 256 1.36 -2.42 -22.23
N CYS A 257 0.85 -2.12 -21.03
CA CYS A 257 1.13 -0.85 -20.37
C CYS A 257 2.62 -0.73 -20.00
N SER A 258 3.21 0.42 -20.31
CA SER A 258 4.53 0.80 -19.80
C SER A 258 4.50 1.08 -18.30
N ASP A 259 5.66 1.19 -17.66
CA ASP A 259 5.78 1.60 -16.24
C ASP A 259 5.11 2.95 -15.98
N VAL A 260 5.30 3.93 -16.89
CA VAL A 260 4.68 5.26 -16.78
C VAL A 260 3.14 5.16 -16.85
N GLN A 261 2.61 4.37 -17.80
CA GLN A 261 1.17 4.15 -17.92
C GLN A 261 0.60 3.42 -16.70
N THR A 262 1.34 2.45 -16.17
CA THR A 262 0.96 1.67 -14.98
C THR A 262 0.85 2.57 -13.75
N ARG A 263 1.86 3.43 -13.52
CA ARG A 263 1.84 4.41 -12.42
C ARG A 263 0.70 5.42 -12.56
N ALA A 264 0.41 5.87 -13.78
CA ALA A 264 -0.72 6.77 -14.06
C ALA A 264 -2.06 6.10 -13.71
N ILE A 265 -2.27 4.84 -14.11
CA ILE A 265 -3.47 4.07 -13.74
C ILE A 265 -3.63 4.01 -12.22
N VAL A 266 -2.56 3.71 -11.47
CA VAL A 266 -2.62 3.65 -10.01
C VAL A 266 -2.90 5.03 -9.39
N GLN A 267 -2.23 6.08 -9.84
CA GLN A 267 -2.45 7.45 -9.33
C GLN A 267 -3.88 7.93 -9.54
N GLU A 268 -4.50 7.59 -10.65
CA GLU A 268 -5.88 7.94 -10.93
C GLU A 268 -6.90 7.06 -10.18
N SER A 269 -6.45 5.95 -9.61
CA SER A 269 -7.31 4.94 -8.98
C SER A 269 -7.15 4.84 -7.46
N ILE A 270 -5.97 5.11 -6.91
CA ILE A 270 -5.64 4.97 -5.49
C ILE A 270 -4.83 6.18 -5.04
N ARG A 271 -5.34 6.84 -3.99
CA ARG A 271 -4.70 8.00 -3.37
C ARG A 271 -4.39 7.72 -1.89
N PRO A 272 -3.13 7.82 -1.43
CA PRO A 272 -2.81 7.76 -0.01
C PRO A 272 -3.46 8.89 0.76
N TYR A 273 -3.76 8.66 2.03
CA TYR A 273 -3.99 9.76 2.96
C TYR A 273 -3.59 9.48 4.41
N GLY A 274 -3.23 8.24 4.75
CA GLY A 274 -2.80 7.90 6.10
C GLY A 274 -1.82 6.74 6.16
N LEU A 275 -0.95 6.79 7.17
CA LEU A 275 -0.10 5.70 7.60
C LEU A 275 -0.63 5.19 8.95
N LEU A 276 -1.01 3.92 9.01
CA LEU A 276 -1.57 3.32 10.22
C LEU A 276 -0.49 2.57 10.97
N LEU A 277 -0.38 2.85 12.27
CA LEU A 277 0.55 2.22 13.18
C LEU A 277 -0.19 1.54 14.32
N MET A 278 0.14 0.29 14.59
CA MET A 278 -0.36 -0.44 15.75
C MET A 278 0.81 -1.11 16.45
N GLN A 279 0.98 -0.85 17.74
CA GLN A 279 1.97 -1.56 18.54
C GLN A 279 1.55 -3.04 18.62
N ALA A 280 2.47 -3.94 18.28
CA ALA A 280 2.24 -5.39 18.22
C ALA A 280 2.36 -6.07 19.59
#